data_AF-A0A538JY61-F1
#
_entry.id   AF-A0A538JY61-F1
#
_cell.length_a   1.000
_cell.length_b   1.000
_cell.length_c   1.000
_cell.angle_alpha   90.00
_cell.angle_beta   90.00
_cell.angle_gamma   90.00
#
_symmetry.space_group_name_H-M   'P 1'
#
loop_
_entity.id
_entity.type
_entity.pdbx_description
1 polymer ?
#
loop_
_entity_poly.entity_id
_entity_poly.type
_entity_poly.pdbx_seq_one_letter_code
_entity_poly.pdbx_strand_id
1 'polypeptide(L)' 'MTAYDPCAHCEEMMQPYLDRVLTDAERAEAETHLDECSYCRKRYHFEERLRQFVRQAVQQEAMPVELKTKLAGLRTPLQ' A
#
# COMPACT_ATOMS: atom_id res chain seq x y z
N MET A 1 -30.62 -8.02 -4.36
CA MET A 1 -29.81 -7.52 -3.22
C MET A 1 -28.65 -8.49 -3.07
N THR A 2 -27.47 -8.16 -3.58
CA THR A 2 -26.27 -8.97 -3.33
C THR A 2 -25.94 -8.84 -1.85
N ALA A 3 -25.84 -9.97 -1.16
CA ALA A 3 -25.43 -9.98 0.24
C ALA A 3 -24.05 -9.32 0.36
N TYR A 4 -23.85 -8.51 1.40
CA TYR A 4 -22.55 -7.91 1.70
C TYR A 4 -21.53 -9.02 1.96
N ASP A 5 -20.40 -8.98 1.25
CA ASP A 5 -19.26 -9.87 1.46
C ASP A 5 -18.13 -9.08 2.15
N PRO A 6 -17.90 -9.31 3.46
CA PRO A 6 -16.83 -8.63 4.19
C PRO A 6 -15.43 -8.88 3.61
N CYS A 7 -15.19 -10.04 3.00
CA CYS A 7 -13.88 -10.36 2.42
C CYS A 7 -13.64 -9.54 1.14
N ALA A 8 -14.65 -9.39 0.30
CA ALA A 8 -14.57 -8.55 -0.90
C ALA A 8 -14.32 -7.08 -0.53
N HIS A 9 -15.03 -6.57 0.49
CA HIS A 9 -14.80 -5.21 0.99
C HIS A 9 -13.38 -5.05 1.58
N CYS A 10 -12.91 -6.02 2.37
CA CYS A 10 -11.54 -6.00 2.90
C CYS A 10 -10.48 -6.00 1.78
N GLU A 11 -10.73 -6.67 0.67
CA GLU A 11 -9.84 -6.68 -0.50
C GLU A 11 -9.76 -5.29 -1.15
N GLU A 12 -10.91 -4.61 -1.30
CA GLU A 12 -10.95 -3.23 -1.80
C GLU A 12 -10.20 -2.25 -0.88
N MET A 13 -10.30 -2.44 0.43
CA MET A 13 -9.65 -1.56 1.42
C MET A 13 -8.17 -1.86 1.66
N MET A 14 -7.62 -2.91 1.05
CA MET A 14 -6.25 -3.38 1.32
C MET A 14 -5.17 -2.34 0.98
N GLN A 15 -5.26 -1.71 -0.19
CA GLN A 15 -4.28 -0.70 -0.62
C GLN A 15 -4.37 0.57 0.26
N PRO A 16 -5.56 1.18 0.45
CA PRO A 16 -5.72 2.30 1.38
C PRO A 16 -5.22 2.03 2.81
N TYR A 17 -5.46 0.82 3.33
CA TYR A 17 -4.99 0.40 4.64
C TYR A 17 -3.45 0.39 4.70
N LEU A 18 -2.79 -0.20 3.70
CA LEU A 18 -1.33 -0.25 3.61
C LEU A 18 -0.69 1.12 3.37
N ASP A 19 -1.40 2.00 2.66
CA ASP A 19 -0.97 3.38 2.41
C ASP A 19 -1.21 4.31 3.60
N ARG A 20 -1.91 3.83 4.65
CA ARG A 20 -2.28 4.59 5.86
C ARG A 20 -3.12 5.83 5.55
N VAL A 21 -3.99 5.73 4.55
CA VAL A 21 -4.90 6.81 4.14
C VAL A 21 -6.34 6.61 4.62
N LEU A 22 -6.60 5.51 5.33
CA LEU A 22 -7.89 5.27 5.97
C LEU A 22 -8.13 6.21 7.16
N THR A 23 -9.40 6.51 7.40
CA THR A 23 -9.86 7.05 8.67
C THR A 23 -9.69 6.02 9.79
N ASP A 24 -9.68 6.47 11.04
CA ASP A 24 -9.57 5.58 12.21
C ASP A 24 -10.72 4.56 12.27
N ALA A 25 -11.92 4.94 11.82
CA ALA A 25 -13.08 4.05 11.79
C ALA A 25 -12.93 2.93 10.75
N GLU A 26 -12.56 3.28 9.51
CA GLU A 26 -12.32 2.31 8.43
C GLU A 26 -11.15 1.38 8.77
N ARG A 27 -10.13 1.92 9.43
CA ARG A 27 -9.00 1.12 9.90
C ARG A 27 -9.43 0.09 10.95
N ALA A 28 -10.23 0.50 11.93
CA ALA A 28 -10.73 -0.42 12.96
C ALA A 28 -11.63 -1.52 12.36
N GLU A 29 -12.44 -1.20 11.36
CA GLU A 29 -13.24 -2.18 10.62
C GLU A 29 -12.36 -3.21 9.91
N ALA A 30 -11.33 -2.75 9.18
CA ALA A 30 -10.37 -3.63 8.53
C ALA A 30 -9.60 -4.52 9.53
N GLU A 31 -9.14 -3.95 10.65
CA GLU A 31 -8.44 -4.70 11.71
C GLU A 31 -9.34 -5.79 12.31
N THR A 32 -10.61 -5.46 12.59
CA THR A 32 -11.60 -6.44 13.08
C THR A 32 -11.74 -7.62 12.12
N HIS A 33 -11.88 -7.35 10.82
CA HIS A 33 -11.96 -8.42 9.82
C HIS A 33 -10.66 -9.24 9.72
N LEU A 34 -9.49 -8.60 9.75
CA LEU A 34 -8.19 -9.27 9.65
C LEU A 34 -7.87 -10.15 10.86
N ASP A 35 -8.45 -9.87 12.02
CA ASP A 35 -8.33 -10.71 13.22
C ASP A 35 -9.23 -11.95 13.16
N GLU A 36 -10.37 -11.86 12.49
CA GLU A 36 -11.33 -12.97 12.35
C GLU A 36 -11.08 -13.82 11.09
N CYS A 37 -10.49 -13.24 10.04
CA CYS A 37 -10.33 -13.89 8.74
C CYS A 37 -8.87 -14.21 8.40
N SER A 38 -8.47 -15.46 8.66
CA SER A 38 -7.12 -15.95 8.36
C SER A 38 -6.73 -15.89 6.87
N TYR A 39 -7.70 -15.96 5.96
CA TYR A 39 -7.46 -15.83 4.52
C TYR A 39 -7.05 -14.40 4.15
N CYS A 40 -7.83 -13.40 4.56
CA CYS A 40 -7.53 -11.99 4.32
C CYS A 40 -6.23 -11.58 5.01
N ARG A 41 -5.97 -12.07 6.23
CA ARG A 41 -4.71 -11.84 6.95
C ARG A 41 -3.47 -12.34 6.19
N LYS A 42 -3.55 -13.52 5.57
CA LYS A 42 -2.44 -14.06 4.75
C LYS A 42 -2.17 -13.17 3.53
N ARG A 43 -3.22 -12.68 2.87
CA ARG A 43 -3.10 -11.76 1.72
C ARG A 43 -2.49 -10.43 2.13
N TYR A 44 -2.90 -9.89 3.28
CA TYR A 44 -2.32 -8.68 3.83
C TYR A 44 -0.81 -8.81 4.04
N HIS A 45 -0.36 -9.88 4.71
CA HIS A 45 1.07 -10.14 4.91
C HIS A 45 1.84 -10.37 3.60
N PHE A 46 1.20 -10.97 2.60
CA PHE A 46 1.79 -11.11 1.27
C PHE A 46 2.03 -9.74 0.65
N GLU A 47 1.03 -8.86 0.66
CA GLU A 47 1.11 -7.53 0.07
C GLU A 47 2.15 -6.64 0.78
N GLU A 48 2.21 -6.70 2.11
CA GLU A 48 3.25 -6.01 2.89
C GLU A 48 4.66 -6.44 2.46
N ARG A 49 4.89 -7.75 2.30
CA ARG A 49 6.18 -8.29 1.84
C ARG A 49 6.44 -7.91 0.39
N LEU A 50 5.44 -7.95 -0.49
CA LEU A 50 5.57 -7.55 -1.88
C LEU A 50 6.06 -6.11 -2.00
N ARG A 51 5.51 -5.19 -1.21
CA ARG A 51 5.96 -3.78 -1.16
C ARG A 51 7.43 -3.65 -0.74
N GLN A 52 7.90 -4.47 0.20
CA GLN A 52 9.32 -4.51 0.57
C GLN A 52 10.20 -4.96 -0.60
N PHE A 53 9.79 -6.02 -1.33
CA PHE A 53 10.50 -6.50 -2.51
C PHE A 53 10.52 -5.47 -3.64
N VAL A 54 9.38 -4.84 -3.95
CA VAL A 54 9.30 -3.77 -4.97
C VAL A 54 10.25 -2.64 -4.62
N ARG A 55 10.28 -2.20 -3.35
CA ARG A 55 11.22 -1.16 -2.89
C ARG A 55 12.68 -1.58 -3.10
N GLN A 56 13.03 -2.82 -2.77
CA GLN A 56 14.39 -3.33 -2.96
C GLN A 56 14.77 -3.36 -4.44
N ALA A 57 13.89 -3.87 -5.30
CA ALA A 57 14.13 -3.95 -6.75
C ALA A 57 14.35 -2.55 -7.35
N VAL A 58 13.50 -1.58 -7.00
CA VAL A 58 13.64 -0.19 -7.47
C VAL A 58 14.91 0.49 -6.91
N GLN A 59 15.40 0.09 -5.75
CA GLN A 59 16.65 0.61 -5.19
C GLN A 59 17.91 0.03 -5.84
N GLN A 60 17.85 -1.21 -6.34
CA GLN A 60 18.99 -1.87 -6.99
C GLN A 60 19.35 -1.20 -8.31
N GLU A 61 18.36 -0.71 -9.06
CA GLU A 61 18.58 0.04 -10.29
C GLU A 61 18.70 1.55 -10.00
N ALA A 62 19.93 2.01 -9.82
CA ALA A 62 20.18 3.43 -9.64
C ALA A 62 19.77 4.22 -10.88
N MET A 63 18.91 5.24 -10.69
CA MET A 63 18.56 6.18 -11.76
C MET A 63 19.84 6.75 -12.41
N PRO A 64 19.93 6.78 -13.76
CA PRO A 64 21.03 7.37 -14.48
C PRO A 64 21.35 8.79 -14.00
N VAL A 65 22.64 9.10 -13.88
CA VAL A 65 23.12 10.41 -13.36
C VAL A 65 22.54 11.57 -14.16
N GLU A 66 22.44 11.44 -15.48
CA GLU A 66 21.87 12.47 -16.36
C GLU A 66 20.41 12.81 -16.01
N LEU A 67 19.60 11.81 -15.68
CA LEU A 67 18.20 12.01 -15.27
C LEU A 67 18.11 12.64 -13.88
N LYS A 68 18.98 12.24 -12.95
CA LYS A 68 19.07 12.89 -11.62
C LYS A 68 19.40 14.38 -11.74
N THR A 69 20.37 14.73 -12.59
CA THR A 69 20.75 16.13 -12.84
C THR A 69 19.60 16.92 -13.45
N LYS A 70 18.88 16.37 -14.44
CA LYS A 70 17.70 17.00 -15.02
C LYS A 70 16.59 17.22 -13.98
N LEU A 71 16.29 16.22 -13.16
CA LEU A 71 15.28 16.33 -12.10
C LEU A 71 15.66 17.39 -11.07
N ALA A 72 16.93 17.47 -10.67
CA ALA A 72 17.39 18.47 -9.73
C ALA A 72 17.17 19.90 -10.25
N GLY A 73 17.38 20.15 -11.55
CA GLY A 73 17.12 21.45 -12.18
C GLY A 73 15.64 21.81 -12.31
N LEU A 74 14.73 20.84 -12.24
CA LEU A 74 13.28 21.04 -12.33
C LEU A 74 12.61 21.22 -10.96
N ARG A 75 13.33 21.02 -9.84
CA ARG A 75 12.74 21.18 -8.50
C ARG A 75 12.48 22.67 -8.23
N THR A 76 11.21 23.06 -8.25
CA THR A 76 10.76 24.33 -7.68
C THR A 76 11.04 24.32 -6.17
N PRO A 77 11.51 25.43 -5.57
CA PRO A 77 11.63 25.52 -4.12
C PRO A 77 10.28 25.20 -3.48
N LEU A 78 10.28 24.29 -2.49
CA LEU A 78 9.13 24.14 -1.61
C LEU A 78 9.01 25.46 -0.84
N GLN A 79 7.92 26.19 -1.08
CA GLN A 79 7.55 27.37 -0.30
C GLN A 79 7.12 26.96 1.11
#